data_AF-A0A9C9Z4W6-F1
#
_entry.id   AF-A0A9C9Z4W6-F1
#
_cell.length_a   1.000
_cell.length_b   1.000
_cell.length_c   1.000
_cell.angle_alpha   90.00
_cell.angle_beta   90.00
_cell.angle_gamma   90.00
#
_symmetry.space_group_name_H-M   'P 1'
#
loop_
_entity.id
_entity.type
_entity.pdbx_description
1 polymer ?
#
loop_
_entity_poly.entity_id
_entity_poly.type
_entity_poly.pdbx_seq_one_letter_code
_entity_poly.pdbx_strand_id
1 'polypeptide(L)'
;MAQPTPYNPTNDFSQDEVNSVAGRSTVKTAGLDSELAAISTTIGQILANLKILQRDDTKLANALVHANAFDAGALALMASKSWDVKGVWTTATAYVVGDLIENGGYSYICAVAHTSGTFATDQADGYWVALTTVNSDDLASSANGKGASLIAIEDAGSNFTGTDVEAALAELATDVATRLLASAVSAFGATLIDDADSAEALTTLGVSSFIQTLLDDADAPTARNTLGLSAVYDLANQFAVSAVSGALQVTVQGGFVHPRGVNTPVSPTTVVKGVPTSATLNIDSETLFNGARYDIVCVNIQTPSSPTLEVVKGTPSTGSVSDPTLQPYQIPLARVHVLYGQTSISDVDDLRQPLRPHNFRGCLVNLSASTDINAGIYVAWDNEAYDTDAFHDNTTNPSRITIPAGVRYVRLRASINVFPPAGVAHTVQMHIYKNGAAWAEPGMAKSDHAFDSGDTIYLSLETPVLAVSAGDYFELYVDTDTSTTATMLGGNTATWLSLEVVE
;
A
#
# COMPACT_ATOMS: atom_id res chain seq x y z
N MET A 1 -86.59 -26.34 -5.18
CA MET A 1 -86.15 -27.31 -6.21
C MET A 1 -86.00 -28.65 -5.53
N ALA A 2 -86.63 -29.72 -6.02
CA ALA A 2 -86.41 -31.04 -5.47
C ALA A 2 -84.97 -31.48 -5.78
N GLN A 3 -84.30 -32.12 -4.82
CA GLN A 3 -82.97 -32.66 -5.08
C GLN A 3 -83.08 -33.80 -6.11
N PRO A 4 -82.15 -33.91 -7.08
CA PRO A 4 -82.12 -35.06 -7.98
C PRO A 4 -82.06 -36.36 -7.17
N THR A 5 -82.79 -37.37 -7.61
CA THR A 5 -82.74 -38.72 -7.07
C THR A 5 -81.28 -39.19 -7.14
N PRO A 6 -80.62 -39.51 -6.01
CA PRO A 6 -79.27 -40.04 -6.04
C PRO A 6 -79.25 -41.37 -6.80
N TYR A 7 -78.30 -41.54 -7.71
CA TYR A 7 -78.07 -42.83 -8.33
C TYR A 7 -77.39 -43.76 -7.32
N ASN A 8 -78.07 -44.86 -6.98
CA ASN A 8 -77.54 -45.93 -6.15
C ASN A 8 -77.57 -47.23 -6.95
N PRO A 9 -76.42 -47.80 -7.33
CA PRO A 9 -76.37 -49.03 -8.12
C PRO A 9 -77.15 -50.16 -7.44
N THR A 10 -78.01 -50.85 -8.19
CA THR A 10 -78.81 -51.97 -7.69
C THR A 10 -78.31 -53.33 -8.18
N ASN A 11 -77.51 -53.34 -9.24
CA ASN A 11 -76.91 -54.53 -9.83
C ASN A 11 -75.39 -54.49 -9.69
N ASP A 12 -74.80 -55.57 -9.19
CA ASP A 12 -73.36 -55.81 -9.21
C ASP A 12 -73.01 -56.71 -10.39
N PHE A 13 -72.54 -56.10 -11.49
CA PHE A 13 -72.17 -56.82 -12.69
C PHE A 13 -70.86 -57.60 -12.55
N SER A 14 -70.03 -57.30 -11.53
CA SER A 14 -68.76 -58.02 -11.31
C SER A 14 -69.01 -59.45 -10.81
N GLN A 15 -70.04 -59.65 -9.98
CA GLN A 15 -70.47 -60.96 -9.51
C GLN A 15 -71.11 -61.81 -10.62
N ASP A 16 -71.74 -61.16 -11.61
CA ASP A 16 -72.34 -61.82 -12.77
C ASP A 16 -71.29 -62.34 -13.75
N GLU A 17 -70.17 -61.63 -13.90
CA GLU A 17 -69.01 -62.09 -14.69
C GLU A 17 -68.35 -63.32 -14.04
N VAL A 18 -68.19 -63.32 -12.71
CA VAL A 18 -67.62 -64.45 -11.94
C VAL A 18 -68.49 -65.72 -12.00
N ASN A 19 -69.81 -65.58 -12.12
CA ASN A 19 -70.75 -66.70 -12.10
C ASN A 19 -71.05 -67.32 -13.50
N SER A 20 -70.31 -66.93 -14.54
CA SER A 20 -70.65 -67.25 -15.93
C SER A 20 -70.35 -68.69 -16.36
N VAL A 21 -71.32 -69.35 -17.03
CA VAL A 21 -71.18 -70.64 -17.74
C VAL A 21 -70.97 -70.39 -19.24
N ALA A 22 -70.09 -71.15 -19.89
CA ALA A 22 -69.74 -70.98 -21.31
C ALA A 22 -70.98 -71.02 -22.24
N GLY A 23 -71.10 -70.02 -23.13
CA GLY A 23 -72.10 -69.99 -24.22
C GLY A 23 -73.37 -69.17 -23.98
N ARG A 24 -73.52 -68.46 -22.84
CA ARG A 24 -74.57 -67.44 -22.64
C ARG A 24 -73.95 -66.04 -22.55
N SER A 25 -74.66 -65.02 -23.05
CA SER A 25 -74.28 -63.62 -22.83
C SER A 25 -74.29 -63.34 -21.32
N THR A 26 -73.17 -62.83 -20.81
CA THR A 26 -72.88 -62.60 -19.37
C THR A 26 -73.56 -61.36 -18.81
N VAL A 27 -74.16 -60.53 -19.67
CA VAL A 27 -74.82 -59.29 -19.28
C VAL A 27 -76.31 -59.54 -19.07
N LYS A 28 -76.80 -59.33 -17.84
CA LYS A 28 -78.24 -59.22 -17.57
C LYS A 28 -78.77 -57.94 -18.21
N THR A 29 -79.24 -58.04 -19.44
CA THR A 29 -79.73 -56.88 -20.22
C THR A 29 -80.82 -56.10 -19.48
N ALA A 30 -81.76 -56.77 -18.82
CA ALA A 30 -82.79 -56.11 -18.00
C ALA A 30 -82.23 -55.36 -16.77
N GLY A 31 -81.14 -55.85 -16.17
CA GLY A 31 -80.44 -55.17 -15.08
C GLY A 31 -79.71 -53.93 -15.58
N LEU A 32 -78.99 -54.05 -16.70
CA LEU A 32 -78.35 -52.93 -17.38
C LEU A 32 -79.36 -51.84 -17.79
N ASP A 33 -80.49 -52.23 -18.38
CA ASP A 33 -81.56 -51.31 -18.76
C ASP A 33 -82.11 -50.55 -17.54
N SER A 34 -82.20 -51.23 -16.39
CA SER A 34 -82.65 -50.62 -15.13
C SER A 34 -81.64 -49.62 -14.58
N GLU A 35 -80.34 -49.94 -14.60
CA GLU A 35 -79.28 -49.01 -14.20
C GLU A 35 -79.23 -47.77 -15.12
N LEU A 36 -79.30 -47.98 -16.45
CA LEU A 36 -79.34 -46.89 -17.42
C LEU A 36 -80.59 -46.01 -17.24
N ALA A 37 -81.75 -46.61 -16.92
CA ALA A 37 -82.96 -45.85 -16.60
C ALA A 37 -82.81 -45.03 -15.31
N ALA A 38 -82.16 -45.56 -14.27
CA ALA A 38 -81.87 -44.85 -13.03
C ALA A 38 -80.88 -43.69 -13.24
N ILE A 39 -79.83 -43.90 -14.03
CA ILE A 39 -78.89 -42.86 -14.45
C ILE A 39 -79.61 -41.80 -15.27
N SER A 40 -80.41 -42.20 -16.26
CA SER A 40 -81.20 -41.29 -17.10
C SER A 40 -82.16 -40.43 -16.28
N THR A 41 -82.80 -41.01 -15.26
CA THR A 41 -83.66 -40.28 -14.32
C THR A 41 -82.87 -39.22 -13.56
N THR A 42 -81.71 -39.59 -13.02
CA THR A 42 -80.82 -38.68 -12.27
C THR A 42 -80.35 -37.53 -13.16
N ILE A 43 -79.84 -37.84 -14.37
CA ILE A 43 -79.36 -36.84 -15.34
C ILE A 43 -80.51 -35.93 -15.78
N GLY A 44 -81.69 -36.48 -16.09
CA GLY A 44 -82.86 -35.70 -16.47
C GLY A 44 -83.27 -34.69 -15.40
N GLN A 45 -83.23 -35.08 -14.13
CA GLN A 45 -83.50 -34.18 -13.01
C GLN A 45 -82.40 -33.14 -12.80
N ILE A 46 -81.11 -33.49 -12.99
CA ILE A 46 -80.01 -32.51 -12.97
C ILE A 46 -80.18 -31.48 -14.08
N LEU A 47 -80.49 -31.90 -15.30
CA LEU A 47 -80.72 -31.01 -16.43
C LEU A 47 -81.94 -30.10 -16.20
N ALA A 48 -83.01 -30.64 -15.61
CA ALA A 48 -84.18 -29.86 -15.22
C ALA A 48 -83.83 -28.78 -14.17
N ASN A 49 -83.02 -29.14 -13.17
CA ASN A 49 -82.52 -28.20 -12.17
C ASN A 49 -81.62 -27.14 -12.81
N LEU A 50 -80.66 -27.51 -13.66
CA LEU A 50 -79.80 -26.57 -14.37
C LEU A 50 -80.60 -25.58 -15.22
N LYS A 51 -81.68 -26.03 -15.89
CA LYS A 51 -82.55 -25.14 -16.66
C LYS A 51 -83.29 -24.11 -15.80
N ILE A 52 -83.53 -24.40 -14.53
CA ILE A 52 -84.11 -23.44 -13.56
C ILE A 52 -83.03 -22.47 -13.06
N LEU A 53 -81.77 -22.90 -12.99
CA LEU A 53 -80.65 -22.10 -12.46
C LEU A 53 -79.96 -21.22 -13.52
N GLN A 54 -79.83 -21.69 -14.78
CA GLN A 54 -79.10 -21.00 -15.84
C GLN A 54 -79.98 -20.72 -17.07
N ARG A 55 -79.69 -19.62 -17.74
CA ARG A 55 -80.22 -19.23 -19.05
C ARG A 55 -79.28 -19.68 -20.17
N ASP A 56 -79.79 -19.69 -21.40
CA ASP A 56 -79.03 -20.08 -22.59
C ASP A 56 -77.83 -19.15 -22.90
N ASP A 57 -77.82 -17.94 -22.35
CA ASP A 57 -76.72 -16.97 -22.47
C ASP A 57 -75.63 -17.15 -21.39
N THR A 58 -75.58 -18.31 -20.73
CA THR A 58 -74.66 -18.66 -19.63
C THR A 58 -74.80 -17.80 -18.37
N LYS A 59 -75.89 -17.04 -18.27
CA LYS A 59 -76.22 -16.25 -17.08
C LYS A 59 -77.14 -17.00 -16.13
N LEU A 60 -77.18 -16.58 -14.87
CA LEU A 60 -78.15 -17.08 -13.91
C LEU A 60 -79.58 -16.70 -14.34
N ALA A 61 -80.55 -17.57 -14.03
CA ALA A 61 -81.95 -17.31 -14.27
C ALA A 61 -82.43 -16.06 -13.52
N ASN A 62 -83.38 -15.34 -14.13
CA ASN A 62 -83.95 -14.14 -13.52
C ASN A 62 -84.59 -14.48 -12.17
N ALA A 63 -84.45 -13.59 -11.19
CA ALA A 63 -84.93 -13.75 -9.81
C ALA A 63 -84.31 -14.93 -9.03
N LEU A 64 -83.32 -15.64 -9.59
CA LEU A 64 -82.57 -16.66 -8.85
C LEU A 64 -81.74 -16.03 -7.73
N VAL A 65 -81.13 -14.89 -8.02
CA VAL A 65 -80.41 -14.09 -7.02
C VAL A 65 -81.39 -13.08 -6.43
N HIS A 66 -81.75 -13.27 -5.17
CA HIS A 66 -82.61 -12.37 -4.40
C HIS A 66 -81.77 -11.46 -3.49
N ALA A 67 -82.40 -10.43 -2.90
CA ALA A 67 -81.70 -9.45 -2.07
C ALA A 67 -80.85 -10.08 -0.94
N ASN A 68 -81.36 -11.11 -0.27
CA ASN A 68 -80.64 -11.82 0.79
C ASN A 68 -79.52 -12.76 0.30
N ALA A 69 -79.37 -12.94 -1.02
CA ALA A 69 -78.23 -13.66 -1.59
C ALA A 69 -77.00 -12.75 -1.76
N PHE A 70 -77.19 -11.43 -1.65
CA PHE A 70 -76.11 -10.45 -1.60
C PHE A 70 -75.75 -10.14 -0.14
N ASP A 71 -74.48 -9.81 0.11
CA ASP A 71 -74.07 -9.28 1.40
C ASP A 71 -74.67 -7.88 1.62
N ALA A 72 -74.65 -7.41 2.87
CA ALA A 72 -75.25 -6.13 3.25
C ALA A 72 -74.65 -4.94 2.48
N GLY A 73 -73.36 -4.99 2.14
CA GLY A 73 -72.68 -3.92 1.43
C GLY A 73 -73.05 -3.86 -0.05
N ALA A 74 -73.12 -5.01 -0.72
CA ALA A 74 -73.61 -5.09 -2.09
C ALA A 74 -75.08 -4.62 -2.19
N LEU A 75 -75.91 -4.96 -1.21
CA LEU A 75 -77.31 -4.49 -1.17
C LEU A 75 -77.40 -2.98 -0.98
N ALA A 76 -76.57 -2.38 -0.11
CA ALA A 76 -76.51 -0.93 0.07
C ALA A 76 -76.12 -0.20 -1.22
N LEU A 77 -75.12 -0.72 -1.94
CA LEU A 77 -74.68 -0.16 -3.21
C LEU A 77 -75.79 -0.20 -4.27
N MET A 78 -76.52 -1.31 -4.38
CA MET A 78 -77.58 -1.49 -5.38
C MET A 78 -78.92 -0.83 -5.01
N ALA A 79 -79.26 -0.73 -3.73
CA ALA A 79 -80.53 -0.17 -3.26
C ALA A 79 -80.57 1.37 -3.29
N SER A 80 -79.39 1.99 -3.30
CA SER A 80 -79.27 3.44 -3.34
C SER A 80 -79.65 3.98 -4.72
N LYS A 81 -80.89 4.48 -4.86
CA LYS A 81 -81.34 5.24 -6.05
C LYS A 81 -80.57 6.53 -6.26
N SER A 82 -79.95 7.05 -5.19
CA SER A 82 -79.08 8.22 -5.18
C SER A 82 -78.18 8.10 -3.94
N TRP A 83 -76.91 8.50 -4.07
CA TRP A 83 -76.01 8.62 -2.92
C TRP A 83 -76.15 10.03 -2.36
N ASP A 84 -76.61 10.14 -1.11
CA ASP A 84 -76.79 11.43 -0.45
C ASP A 84 -75.47 11.86 0.20
N VAL A 85 -74.81 12.86 -0.37
CA VAL A 85 -73.47 13.29 0.06
C VAL A 85 -73.58 14.13 1.32
N LYS A 86 -73.14 13.59 2.45
CA LYS A 86 -73.12 14.27 3.76
C LYS A 86 -71.80 15.00 4.05
N GLY A 87 -70.77 14.78 3.23
CA GLY A 87 -69.44 15.35 3.44
C GLY A 87 -68.63 14.57 4.49
N VAL A 88 -67.80 15.25 5.27
CA VAL A 88 -66.92 14.61 6.26
C VAL A 88 -67.75 13.91 7.35
N TRP A 89 -67.36 12.68 7.70
CA TRP A 89 -67.99 11.92 8.78
C TRP A 89 -67.88 12.64 10.12
N THR A 90 -68.98 12.64 10.88
CA THR A 90 -69.06 13.21 12.22
C THR A 90 -69.59 12.19 13.21
N THR A 91 -69.07 12.19 14.43
CA THR A 91 -69.58 11.35 15.53
C THR A 91 -70.96 11.85 16.00
N ALA A 92 -71.71 11.00 16.72
CA ALA A 92 -73.04 11.29 17.26
C ALA A 92 -74.07 11.78 16.22
N THR A 93 -73.92 11.36 14.97
CA THR A 93 -74.75 11.79 13.84
C THR A 93 -75.54 10.60 13.32
N ALA A 94 -76.84 10.77 13.07
CA ALA A 94 -77.67 9.71 12.51
C ALA A 94 -77.46 9.61 11.00
N TYR A 95 -77.00 8.45 10.53
CA TYR A 95 -76.83 8.14 9.12
C TYR A 95 -77.80 7.05 8.69
N VAL A 96 -78.34 7.19 7.49
CA VAL A 96 -79.25 6.20 6.87
C VAL A 96 -78.55 5.47 5.73
N VAL A 97 -79.09 4.31 5.36
CA VAL A 97 -78.54 3.52 4.24
C VAL A 97 -78.52 4.36 2.97
N GLY A 98 -77.36 4.44 2.31
CA GLY A 98 -77.16 5.24 1.10
C GLY A 98 -76.54 6.62 1.33
N ASP A 99 -76.34 7.04 2.58
CA ASP A 99 -75.55 8.24 2.89
C ASP A 99 -74.08 8.03 2.49
N LEU A 100 -73.51 8.99 1.77
CA LEU A 100 -72.11 9.02 1.38
C LEU A 100 -71.36 9.99 2.27
N ILE A 101 -70.31 9.51 2.94
CA ILE A 101 -69.41 10.31 3.76
C ILE A 101 -67.98 10.23 3.24
N GLU A 102 -67.14 11.16 3.71
CA GLU A 102 -65.70 11.11 3.61
C GLU A 102 -65.09 10.92 5.00
N ASN A 103 -64.15 9.99 5.14
CA ASN A 103 -63.34 9.88 6.35
C ASN A 103 -61.90 9.51 5.98
N GLY A 104 -60.93 10.29 6.48
CA GLY A 104 -59.51 10.05 6.20
C GLY A 104 -59.12 10.06 4.71
N GLY A 105 -59.86 10.82 3.88
CA GLY A 105 -59.63 10.91 2.43
C GLY A 105 -60.26 9.78 1.60
N TYR A 106 -60.97 8.85 2.23
CA TYR A 106 -61.71 7.78 1.56
C TYR A 106 -63.21 8.04 1.61
N SER A 107 -63.91 7.62 0.55
CA SER A 107 -65.37 7.69 0.46
C SER A 107 -66.01 6.39 0.97
N TYR A 108 -67.04 6.51 1.80
CA TYR A 108 -67.81 5.38 2.32
C TYR A 108 -69.30 5.59 2.15
N ILE A 109 -70.02 4.50 1.91
CA ILE A 109 -71.48 4.48 1.92
C ILE A 109 -71.98 3.78 3.19
N CYS A 110 -72.99 4.36 3.82
CA CYS A 110 -73.67 3.76 4.94
C CYS A 110 -74.48 2.54 4.45
N ALA A 111 -74.16 1.36 4.96
CA ALA A 111 -74.83 0.11 4.62
C ALA A 111 -75.92 -0.29 5.63
N VAL A 112 -75.82 0.21 6.87
CA VAL A 112 -76.79 -0.04 7.94
C VAL A 112 -77.09 1.27 8.65
N ALA A 113 -78.35 1.65 8.76
CA ALA A 113 -78.74 2.87 9.45
C ALA A 113 -78.35 2.80 10.95
N HIS A 114 -77.61 3.79 11.43
CA HIS A 114 -77.08 3.85 12.80
C HIS A 114 -76.87 5.30 13.23
N THR A 115 -76.69 5.53 14.54
CA THR A 115 -76.11 6.79 15.04
C THR A 115 -74.62 6.57 15.23
N SER A 116 -73.79 7.37 14.57
CA SER A 116 -72.34 7.18 14.54
C SER A 116 -71.71 7.27 15.93
N GLY A 117 -70.81 6.34 16.23
CA GLY A 117 -70.02 6.31 17.45
C GLY A 117 -68.56 6.60 17.14
N THR A 118 -67.78 5.53 17.03
CA THR A 118 -66.36 5.56 16.62
C THR A 118 -66.26 4.94 15.24
N PHE A 119 -65.74 5.69 14.26
CA PHE A 119 -65.72 5.26 12.86
C PHE A 119 -65.14 3.85 12.65
N ALA A 120 -63.99 3.54 13.27
CA ALA A 120 -63.35 2.23 13.12
C ALA A 120 -64.21 1.06 13.65
N THR A 121 -64.98 1.29 14.72
CA THR A 121 -65.93 0.30 15.26
C THR A 121 -67.12 0.15 14.33
N ASP A 122 -67.74 1.27 13.94
CA ASP A 122 -68.89 1.28 13.02
C ASP A 122 -68.53 0.62 11.68
N GLN A 123 -67.30 0.82 11.18
CA GLN A 123 -66.79 0.18 9.97
C GLN A 123 -66.58 -1.32 10.15
N ALA A 124 -65.96 -1.75 11.26
CA ALA A 124 -65.73 -3.17 11.56
C ALA A 124 -67.05 -3.95 11.75
N ASP A 125 -68.08 -3.28 12.27
CA ASP A 125 -69.44 -3.82 12.40
C ASP A 125 -70.23 -3.83 11.08
N GLY A 126 -69.61 -3.37 9.98
CA GLY A 126 -70.18 -3.40 8.64
C GLY A 126 -71.16 -2.26 8.33
N TYR A 127 -71.20 -1.20 9.14
CA TYR A 127 -72.09 -0.06 8.90
C TYR A 127 -71.59 0.84 7.76
N TRP A 128 -70.28 0.83 7.49
CA TRP A 128 -69.64 1.62 6.43
C TRP A 128 -68.94 0.72 5.43
N VAL A 129 -69.27 0.90 4.15
CA VAL A 129 -68.62 0.20 3.03
C VAL A 129 -67.77 1.19 2.27
N ALA A 130 -66.47 0.91 2.14
CA ALA A 130 -65.56 1.74 1.36
C ALA A 130 -65.90 1.63 -0.13
N LEU A 131 -66.03 2.77 -0.81
CA LEU A 131 -66.21 2.81 -2.27
C LEU A 131 -64.90 2.61 -3.02
N THR A 132 -63.78 2.91 -2.37
CA THR A 132 -62.44 2.78 -2.94
C THR A 132 -61.69 1.68 -2.21
N THR A 133 -61.45 0.58 -2.90
CA THR A 133 -60.58 -0.50 -2.43
C THR A 133 -59.18 -0.27 -2.97
N VAL A 134 -58.50 0.80 -2.52
CA VAL A 134 -57.05 0.64 -2.37
C VAL A 134 -56.90 -0.21 -1.13
N ASN A 135 -56.79 -1.51 -1.34
CA ASN A 135 -56.47 -2.43 -0.26
C ASN A 135 -55.10 -2.00 0.26
N SER A 136 -55.03 -1.56 1.51
CA SER A 136 -53.76 -1.18 2.14
C SER A 136 -52.73 -2.31 2.07
N ASP A 137 -53.19 -3.56 2.02
CA ASP A 137 -52.36 -4.75 1.86
C ASP A 137 -51.79 -4.88 0.44
N ASP A 138 -52.47 -4.34 -0.57
CA ASP A 138 -51.96 -4.29 -1.95
C ASP A 138 -50.92 -3.18 -2.14
N LEU A 139 -50.99 -2.11 -1.34
CA LEU A 139 -49.98 -1.05 -1.29
C LEU A 139 -48.79 -1.41 -0.40
N ALA A 140 -49.01 -2.18 0.67
CA ALA A 140 -47.96 -2.63 1.57
C ALA A 140 -47.09 -3.68 0.85
N SER A 141 -45.80 -3.41 0.69
CA SER A 141 -44.77 -4.33 0.17
C SER A 141 -44.50 -5.49 1.15
N SER A 142 -45.55 -6.22 1.53
CA SER A 142 -45.58 -7.22 2.60
C SER A 142 -45.36 -8.64 2.09
N ALA A 143 -45.46 -8.86 0.78
CA ALA A 143 -45.23 -10.14 0.11
C ALA A 143 -44.81 -9.94 -1.34
N ASN A 144 -44.26 -10.99 -1.96
CA ASN A 144 -43.87 -10.98 -3.36
C ASN A 144 -45.12 -10.78 -4.25
N GLY A 145 -45.07 -9.83 -5.19
CA GLY A 145 -46.22 -9.49 -6.04
C GLY A 145 -47.20 -8.46 -5.43
N LYS A 146 -46.85 -7.82 -4.31
CA LYS A 146 -47.59 -6.69 -3.70
C LYS A 146 -46.75 -5.41 -3.72
N GLY A 147 -47.37 -4.26 -3.44
CA GLY A 147 -46.67 -2.98 -3.37
C GLY A 147 -46.12 -2.56 -4.73
N ALA A 148 -44.81 -2.35 -4.82
CA ALA A 148 -44.11 -1.81 -6.00
C ALA A 148 -44.42 -2.58 -7.31
N SER A 149 -44.61 -3.91 -7.23
CA SER A 149 -44.96 -4.73 -8.41
C SER A 149 -46.36 -4.48 -8.96
N LEU A 150 -47.22 -3.77 -8.21
CA LEU A 150 -48.57 -3.39 -8.66
C LEU A 150 -48.64 -1.93 -9.12
N ILE A 151 -47.57 -1.16 -8.90
CA ILE A 151 -47.49 0.23 -9.29
C ILE A 151 -46.84 0.30 -10.66
N ALA A 152 -47.65 0.61 -11.68
CA ALA A 152 -47.17 0.88 -13.02
C ALA A 152 -46.33 2.17 -13.03
N ILE A 153 -45.37 2.23 -13.95
CA ILE A 153 -44.57 3.43 -14.19
C ILE A 153 -44.88 4.00 -15.58
N GLU A 154 -44.86 5.33 -15.69
CA GLU A 154 -44.82 6.02 -16.98
C GLU A 154 -43.37 6.37 -17.28
N ASP A 155 -42.72 5.57 -18.12
CA ASP A 155 -41.34 5.83 -18.55
C ASP A 155 -41.31 6.62 -19.86
N ALA A 156 -41.63 7.92 -19.75
CA ALA A 156 -41.59 8.83 -20.88
C ALA A 156 -40.19 8.92 -21.54
N GLY A 157 -39.13 8.61 -20.78
CA GLY A 157 -37.76 8.61 -21.28
C GLY A 157 -37.34 7.31 -21.97
N SER A 158 -38.12 6.24 -21.87
CA SER A 158 -37.76 4.89 -22.34
C SER A 158 -36.40 4.42 -21.78
N ASN A 159 -36.11 4.76 -20.53
CA ASN A 159 -34.91 4.36 -19.80
C ASN A 159 -34.98 2.93 -19.24
N PHE A 160 -36.19 2.41 -19.03
CA PHE A 160 -36.49 1.12 -18.44
C PHE A 160 -37.39 0.31 -19.39
N THR A 161 -37.19 -1.00 -19.42
CA THR A 161 -38.13 -1.94 -20.07
C THR A 161 -39.18 -2.49 -19.10
N GLY A 162 -38.96 -2.30 -17.79
CA GLY A 162 -39.87 -2.69 -16.73
C GLY A 162 -41.18 -1.91 -16.81
N THR A 163 -42.30 -2.60 -16.66
CA THR A 163 -43.64 -1.99 -16.72
C THR A 163 -44.19 -1.59 -15.34
N ASP A 164 -43.50 -1.98 -14.28
CA ASP A 164 -43.80 -1.66 -12.88
C ASP A 164 -42.53 -1.24 -12.13
N VAL A 165 -42.72 -0.68 -10.94
CA VAL A 165 -41.62 -0.14 -10.12
C VAL A 165 -40.60 -1.22 -9.75
N GLU A 166 -41.05 -2.45 -9.47
CA GLU A 166 -40.16 -3.56 -9.09
C GLU A 166 -39.26 -3.95 -10.26
N ALA A 167 -39.84 -4.14 -11.45
CA ALA A 167 -39.11 -4.49 -12.66
C ALA A 167 -38.10 -3.40 -13.05
N ALA A 168 -38.49 -2.12 -12.99
CA ALA A 168 -37.57 -1.02 -13.28
C ALA A 168 -36.45 -0.90 -12.24
N LEU A 169 -36.71 -1.17 -10.97
CA LEU A 169 -35.67 -1.18 -9.94
C LEU A 169 -34.70 -2.35 -10.13
N ALA A 170 -35.19 -3.53 -10.50
CA ALA A 170 -34.35 -4.68 -10.84
C ALA A 170 -33.45 -4.40 -12.05
N GLU A 171 -33.98 -3.71 -13.06
CA GLU A 171 -33.20 -3.23 -14.19
C GLU A 171 -32.14 -2.20 -13.77
N LEU A 172 -32.52 -1.22 -12.94
CA LEU A 172 -31.58 -0.21 -12.43
C LEU A 172 -30.45 -0.85 -11.63
N ALA A 173 -30.75 -1.83 -10.76
CA ALA A 173 -29.73 -2.56 -10.00
C ALA A 173 -28.74 -3.27 -10.93
N THR A 174 -29.26 -3.86 -12.02
CA THR A 174 -28.44 -4.49 -13.05
C THR A 174 -27.62 -3.46 -13.82
N ASP A 175 -28.21 -2.35 -14.26
CA ASP A 175 -27.51 -1.27 -14.98
C ASP A 175 -26.40 -0.65 -14.12
N VAL A 176 -26.65 -0.38 -12.83
CA VAL A 176 -25.63 0.13 -11.91
C VAL A 176 -24.47 -0.86 -11.77
N ALA A 177 -24.75 -2.15 -11.59
CA ALA A 177 -23.71 -3.18 -11.54
C ALA A 177 -22.93 -3.26 -12.86
N THR A 178 -23.63 -3.17 -14.00
CA THR A 178 -23.02 -3.24 -15.33
C THR A 178 -22.18 -2.00 -15.61
N ARG A 179 -22.63 -0.81 -15.23
CA ARG A 179 -21.90 0.47 -15.37
C ARG A 179 -20.67 0.53 -14.47
N LEU A 180 -20.71 -0.09 -13.30
CA LEU A 180 -19.53 -0.24 -12.46
C LEU A 180 -18.46 -1.09 -13.18
N LEU A 181 -18.88 -2.21 -13.77
CA LEU A 181 -18.03 -3.12 -14.56
C LEU A 181 -17.58 -2.56 -15.92
N ALA A 182 -18.39 -1.69 -16.53
CA ALA A 182 -18.14 -1.08 -17.84
C ALA A 182 -17.50 0.29 -17.76
N SER A 183 -17.42 0.91 -16.57
CA SER A 183 -16.59 2.10 -16.39
C SER A 183 -15.17 1.73 -16.82
N ALA A 184 -14.43 2.67 -17.42
CA ALA A 184 -13.07 2.42 -17.92
C ALA A 184 -12.05 2.01 -16.82
N VAL A 185 -12.52 1.81 -15.60
CA VAL A 185 -11.87 1.15 -14.51
C VAL A 185 -11.62 -0.30 -14.93
N SER A 186 -10.36 -0.71 -14.98
CA SER A 186 -9.98 -2.08 -15.31
C SER A 186 -10.62 -3.08 -14.32
N ALA A 187 -10.64 -4.36 -14.66
CA ALA A 187 -11.06 -5.41 -13.71
C ALA A 187 -10.32 -5.31 -12.36
N PHE A 188 -9.08 -4.82 -12.39
CA PHE A 188 -8.29 -4.53 -11.19
C PHE A 188 -8.68 -3.22 -10.48
N GLY A 189 -9.10 -2.18 -11.21
CA GLY A 189 -9.62 -0.98 -10.56
C GLY A 189 -10.98 -1.21 -9.90
N ALA A 190 -11.78 -2.15 -10.38
CA ALA A 190 -13.05 -2.51 -9.77
C ALA A 190 -12.84 -3.11 -8.37
N THR A 191 -11.75 -3.88 -8.18
CA THR A 191 -11.34 -4.41 -6.87
C THR A 191 -10.72 -3.36 -5.95
N LEU A 192 -10.50 -2.12 -6.41
CA LEU A 192 -10.07 -1.02 -5.54
C LEU A 192 -11.24 -0.15 -5.05
N ILE A 193 -12.40 -0.29 -5.69
CA ILE A 193 -13.60 0.51 -5.41
C ILE A 193 -14.53 -0.24 -4.44
N ASP A 194 -14.37 -1.57 -4.28
CA ASP A 194 -15.10 -2.39 -3.32
C ASP A 194 -14.46 -2.47 -1.93
N ASP A 195 -13.19 -2.06 -1.79
CA ASP A 195 -12.45 -2.04 -0.52
C ASP A 195 -13.07 -1.05 0.49
N ALA A 196 -13.21 -1.47 1.75
CA ALA A 196 -13.94 -0.71 2.78
C ALA A 196 -13.14 0.46 3.34
N ASP A 197 -11.81 0.41 3.25
CA ASP A 197 -10.89 1.44 3.72
C ASP A 197 -9.59 1.50 2.92
N SER A 198 -8.72 2.44 3.28
CA SER A 198 -7.44 2.66 2.58
C SER A 198 -6.42 1.54 2.78
N ALA A 199 -6.50 0.76 3.86
CA ALA A 199 -5.58 -0.35 4.10
C ALA A 199 -5.93 -1.58 3.25
N GLU A 200 -7.23 -1.85 3.09
CA GLU A 200 -7.74 -2.84 2.14
C GLU A 200 -7.35 -2.47 0.70
N ALA A 201 -7.51 -1.20 0.30
CA ALA A 201 -7.08 -0.70 -1.01
C ALA A 201 -5.58 -0.88 -1.29
N LEU A 202 -4.72 -0.61 -0.29
CA LEU A 202 -3.27 -0.83 -0.44
C LEU A 202 -2.92 -2.31 -0.55
N THR A 203 -3.66 -3.18 0.15
CA THR A 203 -3.50 -4.63 0.04
C THR A 203 -3.87 -5.12 -1.37
N THR A 204 -4.96 -4.61 -1.94
CA THR A 204 -5.36 -4.88 -3.33
C THR A 204 -4.32 -4.39 -4.34
N LEU A 205 -3.67 -3.25 -4.08
CA LEU A 205 -2.53 -2.77 -4.87
C LEU A 205 -1.28 -3.66 -4.77
N GLY A 206 -1.29 -4.69 -3.93
CA GLY A 206 -0.16 -5.58 -3.68
C GLY A 206 0.90 -4.96 -2.76
N VAL A 207 0.56 -3.89 -2.04
CA VAL A 207 1.47 -3.27 -1.07
C VAL A 207 1.59 -4.19 0.13
N SER A 208 2.83 -4.56 0.49
CA SER A 208 3.09 -5.40 1.65
C SER A 208 2.70 -4.72 2.95
N SER A 209 2.38 -5.51 3.98
CA SER A 209 2.07 -4.98 5.31
C SER A 209 3.17 -4.07 5.88
N PHE A 210 4.44 -4.35 5.58
CA PHE A 210 5.57 -3.49 5.97
C PHE A 210 5.53 -2.11 5.31
N ILE A 211 5.19 -2.03 4.02
CA ILE A 211 5.10 -0.73 3.33
C ILE A 211 3.81 0.01 3.72
N GLN A 212 2.74 -0.72 4.03
CA GLN A 212 1.53 -0.11 4.59
C GLN A 212 1.83 0.63 5.90
N THR A 213 2.64 0.04 6.80
CA THR A 213 3.09 0.69 8.05
C THR A 213 4.05 1.86 7.87
N LEU A 214 4.53 2.09 6.63
CA LEU A 214 5.37 3.25 6.30
C LEU A 214 4.54 4.36 5.63
N LEU A 215 3.48 3.99 4.90
CA LEU A 215 2.60 4.91 4.21
C LEU A 215 1.54 5.52 5.14
N ASP A 216 1.25 4.89 6.29
CA ASP A 216 0.35 5.40 7.33
C ASP A 216 1.07 6.32 8.35
N ASP A 217 2.40 6.46 8.25
CA ASP A 217 3.19 7.29 9.15
C ASP A 217 2.92 8.79 8.95
N ALA A 218 2.47 9.45 10.01
CA ALA A 218 2.03 10.85 9.99
C ALA A 218 3.17 11.87 9.78
N ASP A 219 4.42 11.49 10.04
CA ASP A 219 5.57 12.37 9.96
C ASP A 219 6.89 11.63 9.67
N ALA A 220 7.90 12.41 9.28
CA ALA A 220 9.22 11.87 8.96
C ALA A 220 9.91 11.13 10.13
N PRO A 221 9.81 11.57 11.41
CA PRO A 221 10.28 10.78 12.55
C PRO A 221 9.66 9.39 12.65
N THR A 222 8.33 9.27 12.49
CA THR A 222 7.62 7.99 12.58
C THR A 222 8.04 7.07 11.43
N ALA A 223 8.12 7.60 10.20
CA ALA A 223 8.65 6.88 9.04
C ALA A 223 10.08 6.34 9.23
N ARG A 224 10.96 7.12 9.86
CA ARG A 224 12.32 6.66 10.18
C ARG A 224 12.31 5.54 11.22
N ASN A 225 11.40 5.56 12.18
CA ASN A 225 11.27 4.48 13.16
C ASN A 225 10.78 3.19 12.48
N THR A 226 9.79 3.27 11.61
CA THR A 226 9.29 2.13 10.82
C THR A 226 10.39 1.50 9.96
N LEU A 227 11.26 2.31 9.36
CA LEU A 227 12.41 1.82 8.60
C LEU A 227 13.59 1.33 9.48
N GLY A 228 13.53 1.49 10.80
CA GLY A 228 14.62 1.14 11.72
C GLY A 228 15.79 2.15 11.72
N LEU A 229 15.60 3.35 11.17
CA LEU A 229 16.61 4.42 11.05
C LEU A 229 16.66 5.37 12.26
N SER A 230 15.98 5.04 13.35
CA SER A 230 15.91 5.86 14.57
C SER A 230 17.31 6.26 15.09
N ALA A 231 18.26 5.32 15.07
CA ALA A 231 19.64 5.53 15.55
C ALA A 231 20.50 6.46 14.65
N VAL A 232 20.15 6.63 13.37
CA VAL A 232 20.93 7.45 12.42
C VAL A 232 20.54 8.92 12.50
N TYR A 233 19.26 9.22 12.77
CA TYR A 233 18.82 10.59 13.02
C TYR A 233 19.26 11.11 14.40
N ASP A 234 19.29 10.22 15.40
CA ASP A 234 19.81 10.58 16.71
C ASP A 234 21.29 10.98 16.66
N LEU A 235 22.11 10.43 15.76
CA LEU A 235 23.53 10.85 15.63
C LEU A 235 23.69 12.30 15.15
N ALA A 236 22.79 12.78 14.28
CA ALA A 236 22.75 14.18 13.83
C ALA A 236 22.24 15.12 14.93
N ASN A 237 21.37 14.63 15.82
CA ASN A 237 20.88 15.34 17.00
C ASN A 237 21.72 15.11 18.27
N GLN A 238 22.66 14.17 18.30
CA GLN A 238 23.54 13.90 19.45
C GLN A 238 24.61 14.97 19.63
N PHE A 239 24.80 15.83 18.61
CA PHE A 239 25.54 17.08 18.73
C PHE A 239 24.74 18.20 19.41
N ALA A 240 23.45 18.01 19.70
CA ALA A 240 22.69 18.84 20.62
C ALA A 240 22.85 18.31 22.05
N VAL A 241 23.87 18.84 22.75
CA VAL A 241 24.03 18.91 24.22
C VAL A 241 23.09 18.00 25.02
N SER A 242 23.56 16.80 25.35
CA SER A 242 22.99 16.03 26.46
C SER A 242 23.31 16.76 27.75
N ALA A 243 22.31 17.45 28.31
CA ALA A 243 22.38 18.02 29.63
C ALA A 243 22.53 16.88 30.65
N VAL A 244 23.78 16.56 31.02
CA VAL A 244 24.05 15.72 32.17
C VAL A 244 23.50 16.44 33.40
N SER A 245 22.50 15.84 34.03
CA SER A 245 21.96 16.20 35.34
C SER A 245 23.09 16.18 36.38
N GLY A 246 23.78 17.30 36.53
CA GLY A 246 24.90 17.46 37.45
C GLY A 246 25.58 18.80 37.22
N ALA A 247 25.07 19.83 37.90
CA ALA A 247 25.55 21.21 37.96
C ALA A 247 26.98 21.45 37.41
N LEU A 248 27.08 21.94 36.18
CA LEU A 248 28.30 22.56 35.70
C LEU A 248 28.37 23.99 36.26
N GLN A 249 29.02 24.15 37.42
CA GLN A 249 29.37 25.46 37.95
C GLN A 249 30.46 26.10 37.08
N VAL A 250 30.07 27.02 36.19
CA VAL A 250 31.04 27.91 35.53
C VAL A 250 31.30 29.10 36.44
N THR A 251 32.42 29.05 37.17
CA THR A 251 32.94 30.21 37.90
C THR A 251 33.73 31.07 36.91
N VAL A 252 33.15 32.19 36.47
CA VAL A 252 33.89 33.19 35.69
C VAL A 252 34.75 34.00 36.65
N GLN A 253 36.01 33.61 36.82
CA GLN A 253 36.99 34.47 37.48
C GLN A 253 37.38 35.57 36.48
N GLY A 254 36.96 36.80 36.77
CA GLY A 254 37.04 37.94 35.86
C GLY A 254 38.43 38.12 35.22
N GLY A 255 38.46 38.10 33.90
CA GLY A 255 39.65 38.48 33.13
C GLY A 255 39.95 39.96 33.33
N PHE A 256 41.19 40.25 33.72
CA PHE A 256 41.73 41.60 33.82
C PHE A 256 41.68 42.30 32.46
N VAL A 257 41.04 43.47 32.40
CA VAL A 257 41.23 44.40 31.27
C VAL A 257 42.32 45.38 31.69
N HIS A 258 43.50 45.28 31.08
CA HIS A 258 44.43 46.41 31.05
C HIS A 258 44.37 47.02 29.64
N PRO A 259 43.85 48.25 29.48
CA PRO A 259 44.22 49.05 28.32
C PRO A 259 45.71 49.34 28.44
N ARG A 260 46.48 49.15 27.36
CA ARG A 260 47.88 49.56 27.31
C ARG A 260 47.96 51.07 27.56
N GLY A 261 48.36 51.48 28.77
CA GLY A 261 48.73 52.87 29.07
C GLY A 261 48.40 53.47 30.44
N VAL A 262 47.74 52.81 31.40
CA VAL A 262 47.48 53.41 32.74
C VAL A 262 47.62 52.39 33.87
N ASN A 263 48.55 52.63 34.80
CA ASN A 263 48.74 51.86 36.03
C ASN A 263 47.89 52.46 37.17
N THR A 264 46.68 51.95 37.40
CA THR A 264 46.00 52.07 38.71
C THR A 264 45.12 50.84 38.97
N PRO A 265 45.21 50.19 40.14
CA PRO A 265 44.44 48.99 40.45
C PRO A 265 43.03 49.34 40.93
N VAL A 266 42.01 48.67 40.39
CA VAL A 266 40.66 48.61 40.98
C VAL A 266 40.24 47.14 41.13
N SER A 267 39.79 46.79 42.33
CA SER A 267 39.36 45.43 42.73
C SER A 267 38.02 45.05 42.09
N PRO A 268 37.78 43.77 41.74
CA PRO A 268 36.50 43.34 41.19
C PRO A 268 35.52 43.06 42.32
N THR A 269 34.33 43.66 42.26
CA THR A 269 33.18 43.18 43.03
C THR A 269 31.91 43.32 42.20
N THR A 270 31.52 42.25 41.52
CA THR A 270 30.11 42.01 41.21
C THR A 270 29.87 40.51 41.12
N VAL A 271 29.33 39.95 42.19
CA VAL A 271 28.74 38.61 42.21
C VAL A 271 27.32 38.77 41.67
N VAL A 272 27.03 38.22 40.50
CA VAL A 272 25.63 38.05 40.08
C VAL A 272 25.13 36.74 40.69
N LYS A 273 24.44 36.84 41.83
CA LYS A 273 23.64 35.75 42.40
C LYS A 273 22.26 35.77 41.75
N GLY A 274 21.83 34.61 41.24
CA GLY A 274 20.44 34.31 40.89
C GLY A 274 20.11 34.49 39.41
N VAL A 275 20.25 33.41 38.64
CA VAL A 275 19.50 33.23 37.39
C VAL A 275 18.61 31.99 37.60
N PRO A 276 17.28 32.09 37.43
CA PRO A 276 16.38 30.96 37.61
C PRO A 276 16.60 29.90 36.53
N THR A 277 16.17 28.67 36.83
CA THR A 277 16.41 27.39 36.17
C THR A 277 16.07 27.24 34.68
N SER A 278 15.76 28.33 33.98
CA SER A 278 15.60 28.32 32.52
C SER A 278 15.71 29.77 32.03
N ALA A 279 16.93 30.20 31.75
CA ALA A 279 17.17 31.41 30.96
C ALA A 279 18.20 31.07 29.89
N THR A 280 17.76 31.05 28.64
CA THR A 280 18.64 31.04 27.48
C THR A 280 19.38 32.37 27.48
N LEU A 281 20.69 32.35 27.68
CA LEU A 281 21.52 33.52 27.44
C LEU A 281 21.62 33.69 25.92
N ASN A 282 20.68 34.43 25.34
CA ASN A 282 20.78 34.88 23.96
C ASN A 282 21.91 35.90 23.89
N ILE A 283 23.07 35.49 23.37
CA ILE A 283 24.06 36.44 22.88
C ILE A 283 23.62 36.76 21.46
N ASP A 284 22.71 37.72 21.33
CA ASP A 284 22.30 38.23 20.04
C ASP A 284 23.54 38.85 19.38
N SER A 285 23.80 38.47 18.13
CA SER A 285 24.98 38.88 17.35
C SER A 285 25.00 40.37 16.97
N GLU A 286 24.06 41.18 17.46
CA GLU A 286 23.90 42.59 17.08
C GLU A 286 24.66 43.60 17.95
N THR A 287 25.25 43.22 19.10
CA THR A 287 25.97 44.18 19.98
C THR A 287 27.50 44.12 19.92
N LEU A 288 28.10 43.43 18.96
CA LEU A 288 29.57 43.29 18.85
C LEU A 288 30.17 43.92 17.57
N PHE A 289 29.69 45.10 17.19
CA PHE A 289 30.38 45.93 16.21
C PHE A 289 30.86 47.25 16.81
N ASN A 290 32.03 47.20 17.43
CA ASN A 290 32.95 48.33 17.39
C ASN A 290 34.40 47.85 17.24
N GLY A 291 34.72 47.30 16.07
CA GLY A 291 36.07 47.29 15.50
C GLY A 291 37.19 46.52 16.21
N ALA A 292 36.96 45.89 17.36
CA ALA A 292 37.97 45.10 18.05
C ALA A 292 37.78 43.61 17.76
N ARG A 293 38.78 42.98 17.15
CA ARG A 293 38.89 41.51 17.07
C ARG A 293 39.17 40.99 18.48
N TYR A 294 38.33 40.09 18.98
CA TYR A 294 38.65 39.30 20.16
C TYR A 294 39.10 37.92 19.69
N ASP A 295 40.34 37.58 19.94
CA ASP A 295 40.80 36.20 19.84
C ASP A 295 40.28 35.44 21.06
N ILE A 296 39.57 34.34 20.81
CA ILE A 296 39.31 33.35 21.85
C ILE A 296 40.65 32.64 22.10
N VAL A 297 41.43 33.21 23.02
CA VAL A 297 42.69 32.62 23.48
C VAL A 297 42.33 31.49 24.44
N CYS A 298 42.42 30.27 23.89
CA CYS A 298 42.44 28.96 24.54
C CYS A 298 41.38 28.66 25.63
N VAL A 299 40.52 27.68 25.32
CA VAL A 299 39.84 26.90 26.36
C VAL A 299 40.88 25.93 26.95
N ASN A 300 41.35 26.19 28.16
CA ASN A 300 42.19 25.23 28.87
C ASN A 300 41.27 24.19 29.51
N ILE A 301 41.07 23.05 28.82
CA ILE A 301 40.37 21.90 29.39
C ILE A 301 41.39 21.13 30.24
N GLN A 302 41.38 21.36 31.56
CA GLN A 302 42.01 20.41 32.47
C GLN A 302 41.01 19.30 32.78
N THR A 303 41.17 18.17 32.10
CA THR A 303 40.70 16.88 32.59
C THR A 303 41.91 15.99 32.91
N PRO A 304 41.82 15.07 33.88
CA PRO A 304 42.88 14.13 34.14
C PRO A 304 42.93 13.13 32.98
N SER A 305 44.09 13.03 32.33
CA SER A 305 44.50 12.05 31.30
C SER A 305 43.74 12.07 29.95
N SER A 306 44.39 12.66 28.94
CA SER A 306 44.36 12.44 27.46
C SER A 306 43.07 11.93 26.80
N PRO A 307 42.53 12.56 25.72
CA PRO A 307 43.26 12.63 24.44
C PRO A 307 42.95 13.83 23.49
N THR A 308 43.79 13.92 22.44
CA THR A 308 43.68 14.49 21.08
C THR A 308 42.69 15.63 20.76
N LEU A 309 43.27 16.72 20.26
CA LEU A 309 42.66 17.96 19.79
C LEU A 309 42.23 17.83 18.31
N GLU A 310 40.92 17.87 18.02
CA GLU A 310 40.41 17.97 16.64
C GLU A 310 40.06 19.43 16.32
N VAL A 311 40.78 20.01 15.36
CA VAL A 311 40.57 21.41 14.92
C VAL A 311 39.52 21.45 13.82
N VAL A 312 38.29 21.84 14.17
CA VAL A 312 37.26 22.18 13.18
C VAL A 312 37.56 23.58 12.64
N LYS A 313 37.94 23.69 11.36
CA LYS A 313 38.16 24.98 10.68
C LYS A 313 36.81 25.64 10.36
N GLY A 314 36.56 26.81 10.97
CA GLY A 314 35.52 27.74 10.53
C GLY A 314 35.88 28.39 9.18
N THR A 315 34.85 28.72 8.40
CA THR A 315 34.97 29.34 7.07
C THR A 315 35.59 30.75 7.12
N PRO A 316 36.45 31.15 6.17
CA PRO A 316 37.01 32.50 6.15
C PRO A 316 36.04 33.48 5.46
N SER A 317 35.79 34.61 6.13
CA SER A 317 35.18 35.79 5.53
C SER A 317 36.18 36.55 4.64
N THR A 318 35.67 37.08 3.54
CA THR A 318 36.42 37.75 2.47
C THR A 318 36.95 39.13 2.90
N GLY A 319 38.27 39.24 3.05
CA GLY A 319 38.97 40.51 3.21
C GLY A 319 40.39 40.42 2.66
N SER A 320 40.65 41.09 1.55
CA SER A 320 41.97 41.14 0.92
C SER A 320 42.94 42.02 1.73
N VAL A 321 44.07 41.45 2.15
CA VAL A 321 45.23 42.22 2.65
C VAL A 321 46.42 41.88 1.75
N SER A 322 46.99 42.90 1.13
CA SER A 322 48.20 42.83 0.31
C SER A 322 49.45 42.97 1.18
N ASP A 323 50.17 41.88 1.40
CA ASP A 323 51.54 41.87 1.93
C ASP A 323 52.46 41.16 0.91
N PRO A 324 53.47 41.83 0.34
CA PRO A 324 54.31 41.28 -0.72
C PRO A 324 55.51 40.43 -0.23
N THR A 325 55.55 39.95 1.02
CA THR A 325 56.73 39.22 1.55
C THR A 325 56.52 37.79 2.04
N LEU A 326 55.38 37.16 1.73
CA LEU A 326 55.18 35.73 1.98
C LEU A 326 54.91 35.01 0.66
N GLN A 327 55.76 34.05 0.27
CA GLN A 327 55.39 33.08 -0.76
C GLN A 327 54.35 32.12 -0.16
N PRO A 328 53.09 32.10 -0.63
CA PRO A 328 52.13 31.14 -0.12
C PRO A 328 52.41 29.78 -0.77
N TYR A 329 52.69 28.80 0.07
CA TYR A 329 52.51 27.39 -0.25
C TYR A 329 51.05 27.18 -0.69
N GLN A 330 50.83 27.07 -1.99
CA GLN A 330 49.52 26.79 -2.58
C GLN A 330 49.21 25.31 -2.35
N ILE A 331 48.34 25.02 -1.38
CA ILE A 331 47.54 23.79 -1.40
C ILE A 331 46.49 23.99 -2.50
N PRO A 332 46.31 23.06 -3.45
CA PRO A 332 45.32 23.22 -4.50
C PRO A 332 43.92 23.15 -3.89
N LEU A 333 43.32 24.31 -3.63
CA LEU A 333 41.89 24.41 -3.41
C LEU A 333 41.22 24.15 -4.76
N ALA A 334 40.41 23.09 -4.82
CA ALA A 334 39.46 22.89 -5.91
C ALA A 334 38.66 24.19 -6.08
N ARG A 335 38.86 24.88 -7.20
CA ARG A 335 38.05 26.02 -7.59
C ARG A 335 36.66 25.49 -7.94
N VAL A 336 35.68 25.69 -7.07
CA VAL A 336 34.28 25.71 -7.51
C VAL A 336 34.01 27.13 -8.01
N HIS A 337 34.02 27.31 -9.33
CA HIS A 337 33.46 28.50 -9.96
C HIS A 337 31.94 28.44 -9.79
N VAL A 338 31.39 29.22 -8.87
CA VAL A 338 29.97 29.58 -8.94
C VAL A 338 29.87 30.88 -9.73
N LEU A 339 29.60 30.76 -11.03
CA LEU A 339 29.23 31.90 -11.86
C LEU A 339 27.80 32.33 -11.47
N TYR A 340 27.65 33.55 -10.96
CA TYR A 340 26.34 34.16 -10.72
C TYR A 340 25.56 34.23 -12.04
N GLY A 341 24.38 33.59 -12.13
CA GLY A 341 23.42 33.82 -13.21
C GLY A 341 22.87 32.62 -13.99
N GLN A 342 23.04 31.37 -13.53
CA GLN A 342 22.35 30.21 -14.15
C GLN A 342 21.30 29.62 -13.20
N THR A 343 20.06 29.57 -13.67
CA THR A 343 18.84 29.16 -12.93
C THR A 343 18.58 27.66 -12.90
N SER A 344 19.58 26.81 -13.16
CA SER A 344 19.43 25.37 -13.02
C SER A 344 20.77 24.69 -12.75
N ILE A 345 20.89 24.07 -11.57
CA ILE A 345 21.87 23.02 -11.29
C ILE A 345 21.34 21.75 -11.98
N SER A 346 22.01 21.29 -13.02
CA SER A 346 21.62 20.09 -13.77
C SER A 346 22.05 18.78 -13.11
N ASP A 347 22.82 18.80 -12.02
CA ASP A 347 23.23 17.59 -11.31
C ASP A 347 22.94 17.73 -9.81
N VAL A 348 21.72 17.38 -9.43
CA VAL A 348 21.28 17.33 -8.02
C VAL A 348 21.67 16.00 -7.36
N ASP A 349 22.29 15.08 -8.10
CA ASP A 349 22.74 13.78 -7.59
C ASP A 349 23.99 13.87 -6.71
N ASP A 350 24.77 14.94 -6.80
CA ASP A 350 25.99 15.13 -5.98
C ASP A 350 25.75 15.81 -4.63
N LEU A 351 24.53 16.27 -4.35
CA LEU A 351 24.16 16.90 -3.06
C LEU A 351 23.26 16.01 -2.18
N ARG A 352 22.97 14.79 -2.63
CA ARG A 352 22.14 13.79 -1.92
C ARG A 352 22.83 12.46 -1.66
N GLN A 353 24.13 12.35 -1.90
CA GLN A 353 24.86 11.20 -1.38
C GLN A 353 25.19 11.52 0.09
N PRO A 354 24.83 10.66 1.07
CA PRO A 354 25.36 10.81 2.42
C PRO A 354 26.87 10.95 2.28
N LEU A 355 27.53 11.84 3.05
CA LEU A 355 28.99 11.97 3.10
C LEU A 355 29.54 10.57 2.83
N ARG A 356 30.05 10.30 1.62
CA ARG A 356 30.64 8.99 1.39
C ARG A 356 31.72 8.99 2.46
N PRO A 357 31.69 8.10 3.47
CA PRO A 357 32.96 7.82 4.08
C PRO A 357 33.83 7.51 2.86
N HIS A 358 34.97 8.18 2.72
CA HIS A 358 35.96 7.75 1.73
C HIS A 358 36.39 6.36 2.22
N ASN A 359 35.50 5.39 2.01
CA ASN A 359 35.71 3.99 2.21
C ASN A 359 36.86 3.75 1.27
N PHE A 360 37.99 3.45 1.86
CA PHE A 360 39.19 3.04 1.15
C PHE A 360 38.76 2.13 -0.02
N ARG A 361 39.18 2.49 -1.24
CA ARG A 361 38.92 1.71 -2.45
C ARG A 361 40.23 1.10 -2.90
N GLY A 362 40.26 -0.22 -3.03
CA GLY A 362 41.46 -0.95 -3.39
C GLY A 362 41.34 -2.43 -3.11
N CYS A 363 42.42 -3.15 -3.40
CA CYS A 363 42.55 -4.56 -3.07
C CYS A 363 43.93 -4.87 -2.48
N LEU A 364 44.00 -5.95 -1.71
CA LEU A 364 45.25 -6.57 -1.29
C LEU A 364 45.12 -8.07 -1.47
N VAL A 365 46.01 -8.59 -2.31
CA VAL A 365 46.09 -9.99 -2.67
C VAL A 365 47.39 -10.58 -2.12
N ASN A 366 47.37 -11.85 -1.74
CA ASN A 366 48.55 -12.55 -1.20
C ASN A 366 48.59 -14.00 -1.69
N LEU A 367 49.74 -14.64 -1.49
CA LEU A 367 49.92 -16.06 -1.79
C LEU A 367 49.69 -16.90 -0.55
N SER A 368 48.77 -17.86 -0.63
CA SER A 368 48.49 -18.82 0.43
C SER A 368 49.44 -20.03 0.42
N ALA A 369 50.04 -20.33 -0.74
CA ALA A 369 51.03 -21.40 -0.93
C ALA A 369 52.28 -20.91 -1.68
N SER A 370 53.42 -21.55 -1.41
CA SER A 370 54.67 -21.22 -2.10
C SER A 370 54.62 -21.65 -3.57
N THR A 371 55.24 -20.88 -4.45
CA THR A 371 55.26 -21.12 -5.89
C THR A 371 56.67 -20.94 -6.46
N ASP A 372 56.98 -21.69 -7.50
CA ASP A 372 58.28 -21.70 -8.14
C ASP A 372 58.37 -20.65 -9.25
N ILE A 373 59.42 -19.83 -9.21
CA ILE A 373 59.79 -18.87 -10.26
C ILE A 373 60.68 -19.62 -11.26
N ASN A 374 60.15 -19.91 -12.44
CA ASN A 374 60.88 -20.61 -13.51
C ASN A 374 60.85 -19.77 -14.80
N ALA A 375 62.00 -19.17 -15.16
CA ALA A 375 62.16 -18.32 -16.34
C ALA A 375 61.18 -17.13 -16.41
N GLY A 376 60.80 -16.59 -15.24
CA GLY A 376 59.93 -15.44 -15.08
C GLY A 376 58.44 -15.78 -15.12
N ILE A 377 57.71 -15.33 -14.10
CA ILE A 377 56.29 -15.64 -13.91
C ILE A 377 55.47 -14.37 -13.67
N TYR A 378 54.22 -14.37 -14.15
CA TYR A 378 53.20 -13.48 -13.61
C TYR A 378 52.64 -14.15 -12.36
N VAL A 379 52.73 -13.46 -11.23
CA VAL A 379 52.30 -14.03 -9.95
C VAL A 379 50.80 -14.20 -9.94
N ALA A 380 50.32 -15.45 -9.86
CA ALA A 380 48.92 -15.77 -9.68
C ALA A 380 48.58 -15.77 -8.18
N TRP A 381 47.73 -14.84 -7.75
CA TRP A 381 47.32 -14.68 -6.37
C TRP A 381 46.08 -15.54 -6.09
N ASP A 382 46.17 -16.38 -5.07
CA ASP A 382 45.15 -17.37 -4.70
C ASP A 382 44.34 -16.95 -3.46
N ASN A 383 44.63 -15.80 -2.87
CA ASN A 383 43.93 -15.28 -1.71
C ASN A 383 43.82 -13.75 -1.70
N GLU A 384 42.68 -13.26 -1.22
CA GLU A 384 42.34 -11.84 -1.07
C GLU A 384 42.19 -11.51 0.41
N ALA A 385 42.97 -10.55 0.91
CA ALA A 385 42.75 -10.03 2.26
C ALA A 385 41.57 -9.04 2.27
N TYR A 386 41.44 -8.26 1.20
CA TYR A 386 40.27 -7.44 0.89
C TYR A 386 40.27 -7.10 -0.60
N ASP A 387 39.07 -6.89 -1.14
CA ASP A 387 38.83 -6.30 -2.45
C ASP A 387 37.50 -5.54 -2.39
N THR A 388 37.55 -4.22 -2.53
CA THR A 388 36.39 -3.35 -2.29
C THR A 388 35.55 -3.10 -3.53
N ASP A 389 36.11 -3.27 -4.72
CA ASP A 389 35.45 -2.93 -5.99
C ASP A 389 35.69 -3.98 -7.09
N ALA A 390 35.93 -5.24 -6.69
CA ALA A 390 36.19 -6.36 -7.60
C ALA A 390 37.37 -6.09 -8.54
N PHE A 391 38.46 -5.54 -7.99
CA PHE A 391 39.70 -5.33 -8.73
C PHE A 391 40.38 -6.63 -9.12
N HIS A 392 40.23 -7.70 -8.35
CA HIS A 392 40.90 -8.98 -8.57
C HIS A 392 39.89 -10.12 -8.79
N ASP A 393 40.26 -11.08 -9.64
CA ASP A 393 39.47 -12.30 -9.89
C ASP A 393 40.34 -13.52 -9.65
N ASN A 394 40.14 -14.17 -8.50
CA ASN A 394 40.84 -15.37 -8.06
C ASN A 394 40.51 -16.65 -8.85
N THR A 395 39.62 -16.59 -9.86
CA THR A 395 39.20 -17.75 -10.67
C THR A 395 39.60 -17.67 -12.14
N THR A 396 39.33 -16.55 -12.82
CA THR A 396 39.52 -16.48 -14.28
C THR A 396 40.89 -15.93 -14.68
N ASN A 397 41.40 -14.94 -13.95
CA ASN A 397 42.69 -14.30 -14.23
C ASN A 397 43.39 -13.90 -12.91
N PRO A 398 43.85 -14.88 -12.11
CA PRO A 398 44.37 -14.64 -10.76
C PRO A 398 45.68 -13.85 -10.72
N SER A 399 46.30 -13.53 -11.87
CA SER A 399 47.47 -12.65 -11.92
C SER A 399 47.15 -11.17 -12.04
N ARG A 400 45.89 -10.81 -12.34
CA ARG A 400 45.49 -9.47 -12.78
C ARG A 400 44.72 -8.71 -11.72
N ILE A 401 45.17 -7.50 -11.46
CA ILE A 401 44.36 -6.45 -10.83
C ILE A 401 43.82 -5.55 -11.94
N THR A 402 42.52 -5.63 -12.22
CA THR A 402 41.82 -4.91 -13.29
C THR A 402 41.12 -3.67 -12.73
N ILE A 403 41.27 -2.55 -13.42
CA ILE A 403 40.69 -1.27 -13.03
C ILE A 403 39.19 -1.24 -13.41
N PRO A 404 38.26 -1.14 -12.44
CA PRO A 404 36.84 -1.04 -12.71
C PRO A 404 36.47 0.33 -13.27
N ALA A 405 35.24 0.47 -13.76
CA ALA A 405 34.73 1.75 -14.22
C ALA A 405 34.78 2.82 -13.12
N GLY A 406 35.15 4.05 -13.48
CA GLY A 406 35.15 5.19 -12.55
C GLY A 406 36.38 5.29 -11.65
N VAL A 407 37.49 4.61 -11.98
CA VAL A 407 38.80 4.81 -11.35
C VAL A 407 39.76 5.45 -12.35
N ARG A 408 40.45 6.51 -11.93
CA ARG A 408 41.30 7.37 -12.75
C ARG A 408 42.74 7.45 -12.26
N TYR A 409 42.95 7.28 -10.97
CA TYR A 409 44.25 7.39 -10.33
C TYR A 409 44.45 6.28 -9.31
N VAL A 410 45.55 5.56 -9.45
CA VAL A 410 45.89 4.44 -8.55
C VAL A 410 47.33 4.49 -8.12
N ARG A 411 47.62 3.83 -7.00
CA ARG A 411 48.97 3.51 -6.58
C ARG A 411 49.07 2.03 -6.26
N LEU A 412 50.16 1.41 -6.70
CA LEU A 412 50.43 0.02 -6.43
C LEU A 412 51.63 -0.14 -5.50
N ARG A 413 51.57 -1.15 -4.64
CA ARG A 413 52.65 -1.56 -3.77
C ARG A 413 52.75 -3.07 -3.83
N ALA A 414 53.97 -3.61 -3.81
CA ALA A 414 54.18 -5.04 -3.73
C ALA A 414 55.34 -5.35 -2.79
N SER A 415 55.26 -6.52 -2.16
CA SER A 415 56.35 -7.15 -1.45
C SER A 415 56.37 -8.62 -1.81
N ILE A 416 57.55 -9.18 -2.06
CA ILE A 416 57.72 -10.62 -2.27
C ILE A 416 58.81 -11.15 -1.36
N ASN A 417 58.60 -12.36 -0.86
CA ASN A 417 59.58 -13.12 -0.11
C ASN A 417 60.09 -14.29 -0.95
N VAL A 418 61.38 -14.28 -1.30
CA VAL A 418 61.98 -15.26 -2.21
C VAL A 418 63.08 -16.05 -1.51
N PHE A 419 63.08 -17.36 -1.73
CA PHE A 419 64.08 -18.31 -1.27
C PHE A 419 64.69 -19.05 -2.48
N PRO A 420 66.00 -18.88 -2.74
CA PRO A 420 66.67 -19.54 -3.84
C PRO A 420 67.14 -20.97 -3.51
N PRO A 421 67.44 -21.78 -4.53
CA PRO A 421 68.09 -23.08 -4.34
C PRO A 421 69.54 -22.90 -3.85
N ALA A 422 70.02 -23.84 -3.04
CA ALA A 422 71.37 -23.79 -2.49
C ALA A 422 72.44 -23.96 -3.58
N GLY A 423 73.53 -23.19 -3.49
CA GLY A 423 74.75 -23.35 -4.31
C GLY A 423 74.88 -22.50 -5.58
N VAL A 424 73.92 -21.62 -5.90
CA VAL A 424 73.98 -20.72 -7.07
C VAL A 424 73.62 -19.29 -6.65
N ALA A 425 74.41 -18.29 -7.10
CA ALA A 425 74.07 -16.88 -6.92
C ALA A 425 72.99 -16.48 -7.92
N HIS A 426 72.03 -15.67 -7.47
CA HIS A 426 70.90 -15.24 -8.27
C HIS A 426 70.66 -13.75 -8.14
N THR A 427 70.11 -13.16 -9.20
CA THR A 427 69.45 -11.87 -9.19
C THR A 427 67.98 -12.12 -9.39
N VAL A 428 67.16 -11.75 -8.41
CA VAL A 428 65.71 -11.71 -8.55
C VAL A 428 65.31 -10.30 -8.91
N GLN A 429 64.41 -10.19 -9.88
CA GLN A 429 63.85 -8.95 -10.33
C GLN A 429 62.34 -9.02 -10.22
N MET A 430 61.72 -7.91 -9.84
CA MET A 430 60.27 -7.79 -9.87
C MET A 430 59.85 -6.46 -10.48
N HIS A 431 58.81 -6.55 -11.31
CA HIS A 431 58.32 -5.47 -12.15
C HIS A 431 56.80 -5.45 -12.15
N ILE A 432 56.20 -4.26 -12.09
CA ILE A 432 54.77 -4.13 -12.39
C ILE A 432 54.61 -3.98 -13.90
N TYR A 433 53.73 -4.75 -14.49
CA TYR A 433 53.29 -4.62 -15.88
C TYR A 433 51.93 -3.95 -15.91
N LYS A 434 51.73 -3.02 -16.84
CA LYS A 434 50.40 -2.48 -17.18
C LYS A 434 50.04 -2.94 -18.58
N ASN A 435 48.88 -3.58 -18.73
CA ASN A 435 48.38 -4.07 -20.02
C ASN A 435 49.42 -4.93 -20.78
N GLY A 436 50.19 -5.75 -20.07
CA GLY A 436 51.21 -6.62 -20.64
C GLY A 436 52.54 -5.93 -21.00
N ALA A 437 52.78 -4.69 -20.60
CA ALA A 437 54.06 -3.98 -20.80
C ALA A 437 54.67 -3.46 -19.48
N ALA A 438 55.95 -3.74 -19.24
CA ALA A 438 56.71 -3.33 -18.06
C ALA A 438 56.93 -1.80 -17.94
N TRP A 439 56.92 -1.10 -19.08
CA TRP A 439 57.23 0.33 -19.19
C TRP A 439 56.16 1.07 -19.99
N ALA A 440 54.90 0.68 -19.79
CA ALA A 440 53.77 1.28 -20.51
C ALA A 440 53.67 2.80 -20.29
N GLU A 441 54.09 3.28 -19.12
CA GLU A 441 54.05 4.69 -18.76
C GLU A 441 55.23 5.11 -17.84
N PRO A 442 55.56 6.41 -17.79
CA PRO A 442 56.57 6.91 -16.87
C PRO A 442 56.19 6.64 -15.41
N GLY A 443 57.13 6.10 -14.63
CA GLY A 443 56.94 5.85 -13.20
C GLY A 443 56.60 4.40 -12.83
N MET A 444 56.53 3.46 -13.78
CA MET A 444 56.41 2.03 -13.44
C MET A 444 57.55 1.59 -12.52
N ALA A 445 57.20 0.86 -11.46
CA ALA A 445 58.13 0.48 -10.42
C ALA A 445 58.84 -0.83 -10.75
N LYS A 446 60.14 -0.90 -10.43
CA LYS A 446 60.95 -2.12 -10.45
C LYS A 446 61.81 -2.23 -9.20
N SER A 447 62.12 -3.45 -8.80
CA SER A 447 63.10 -3.73 -7.76
C SER A 447 63.94 -4.93 -8.19
N ASP A 448 65.26 -4.80 -8.09
CA ASP A 448 66.22 -5.84 -8.45
C ASP A 448 67.14 -6.10 -7.25
N HIS A 449 67.42 -7.35 -6.92
CA HIS A 449 68.35 -7.70 -5.85
C HIS A 449 69.20 -8.93 -6.23
N ALA A 450 70.52 -8.77 -6.15
CA ALA A 450 71.49 -9.86 -6.32
C ALA A 450 71.86 -10.46 -4.96
N PHE A 451 72.00 -11.78 -4.87
CA PHE A 451 72.26 -12.44 -3.60
C PHE A 451 72.96 -13.80 -3.72
N ASP A 452 73.61 -14.19 -2.63
CA ASP A 452 74.32 -15.45 -2.48
C ASP A 452 73.39 -16.57 -1.96
N SER A 453 73.74 -17.83 -2.21
CA SER A 453 72.83 -18.95 -2.05
C SER A 453 72.43 -19.22 -0.59
N GLY A 454 71.13 -19.41 -0.33
CA GLY A 454 70.59 -19.85 0.97
C GLY A 454 69.99 -18.76 1.84
N ASP A 455 70.01 -17.49 1.42
CA ASP A 455 69.38 -16.37 2.13
C ASP A 455 67.92 -16.15 1.68
N THR A 456 67.06 -15.80 2.64
CA THR A 456 65.68 -15.35 2.40
C THR A 456 65.64 -13.85 2.18
N ILE A 457 64.99 -13.39 1.11
CA ILE A 457 65.09 -12.00 0.67
C ILE A 457 63.72 -11.40 0.43
N TYR A 458 63.60 -10.14 0.85
CA TYR A 458 62.41 -9.33 0.67
C TYR A 458 62.69 -8.24 -0.36
N LEU A 459 61.91 -8.24 -1.44
CA LEU A 459 61.90 -7.17 -2.41
C LEU A 459 60.59 -6.41 -2.23
N SER A 460 60.64 -5.08 -2.20
CA SER A 460 59.44 -4.23 -2.16
C SER A 460 59.51 -3.12 -3.19
N LEU A 461 58.36 -2.75 -3.75
CA LEU A 461 58.23 -1.64 -4.69
C LEU A 461 56.95 -0.85 -4.44
N GLU A 462 56.96 0.42 -4.85
CA GLU A 462 55.81 1.32 -4.84
C GLU A 462 55.84 2.14 -6.13
N THR A 463 54.70 2.29 -6.79
CA THR A 463 54.55 3.20 -7.92
C THR A 463 54.29 4.63 -7.40
N PRO A 464 54.59 5.68 -8.18
CA PRO A 464 53.90 6.96 -7.99
C PRO A 464 52.39 6.78 -8.28
N VAL A 465 51.62 7.85 -8.15
CA VAL A 465 50.22 7.84 -8.61
C VAL A 465 50.21 7.72 -10.13
N LEU A 466 49.58 6.66 -10.64
CA LEU A 466 49.46 6.34 -12.06
C LEU A 466 48.06 6.72 -12.56
N ALA A 467 47.99 7.24 -13.79
CA ALA A 467 46.73 7.52 -14.45
C ALA A 467 46.21 6.24 -15.13
N VAL A 468 44.93 5.92 -14.94
CA VAL A 468 44.33 4.67 -15.44
C VAL A 468 42.98 4.92 -16.10
N SER A 469 42.59 3.99 -16.97
CA SER A 469 41.26 3.89 -17.54
C SER A 469 40.62 2.57 -17.15
N ALA A 470 39.29 2.52 -17.17
CA ALA A 470 38.55 1.28 -16.94
C ALA A 470 38.98 0.19 -17.91
N GLY A 471 39.27 -1.00 -17.39
CA GLY A 471 39.78 -2.14 -18.15
C GLY A 471 41.30 -2.20 -18.29
N ASP A 472 42.05 -1.17 -17.89
CA ASP A 472 43.48 -1.31 -17.65
C ASP A 472 43.71 -2.40 -16.60
N TYR A 473 44.78 -3.17 -16.71
CA TYR A 473 45.13 -4.15 -15.70
C TYR A 473 46.62 -4.11 -15.35
N PHE A 474 46.92 -4.49 -14.11
CA PHE A 474 48.27 -4.59 -13.58
C PHE A 474 48.58 -6.02 -13.16
N GLU A 475 49.82 -6.43 -13.41
CA GLU A 475 50.35 -7.74 -13.02
C GLU A 475 51.73 -7.56 -12.39
N LEU A 476 52.05 -8.34 -11.35
CA LEU A 476 53.40 -8.43 -10.83
C LEU A 476 54.13 -9.54 -11.59
N TYR A 477 55.19 -9.17 -12.31
CA TYR A 477 56.10 -10.08 -12.96
C TYR A 477 57.35 -10.24 -12.13
N VAL A 478 57.77 -11.49 -11.88
CA VAL A 478 58.97 -11.82 -11.11
C VAL A 478 59.81 -12.79 -11.90
N ASP A 479 61.08 -12.46 -12.11
CA ASP A 479 62.04 -13.25 -12.87
C ASP A 479 63.40 -13.36 -12.18
N THR A 480 64.19 -14.31 -12.65
CA THR A 480 65.55 -14.56 -12.17
C THR A 480 66.52 -14.54 -13.33
N ASP A 481 67.75 -14.11 -13.07
CA ASP A 481 68.86 -14.02 -14.05
C ASP A 481 69.41 -15.36 -14.55
N THR A 482 68.85 -16.48 -14.07
CA THR A 482 69.26 -17.84 -14.45
C THR A 482 68.05 -18.70 -14.74
N SER A 483 68.22 -19.77 -15.52
CA SER A 483 67.18 -20.77 -15.76
C SER A 483 66.95 -21.74 -14.59
N THR A 484 67.50 -21.47 -13.40
CA THR A 484 67.34 -22.32 -12.22
C THR A 484 66.20 -21.79 -11.36
N THR A 485 65.37 -22.69 -10.84
CA THR A 485 64.14 -22.35 -10.12
C THR A 485 64.42 -21.74 -8.76
N ALA A 486 63.97 -20.50 -8.52
CA ALA A 486 63.85 -19.91 -7.17
C ALA A 486 62.42 -20.09 -6.67
N THR A 487 62.21 -20.18 -5.36
CA THR A 487 60.86 -20.36 -4.78
C THR A 487 60.40 -19.07 -4.13
N MET A 488 59.25 -18.54 -4.55
CA MET A 488 58.56 -17.48 -3.86
C MET A 488 57.70 -18.08 -2.74
N LEU A 489 57.94 -17.63 -1.51
CA LEU A 489 57.30 -18.19 -0.32
C LEU A 489 55.90 -17.60 -0.13
N GLY A 490 54.89 -18.47 -0.11
CA GLY A 490 53.50 -18.16 0.25
C GLY A 490 53.13 -18.67 1.64
N GLY A 491 51.93 -18.35 2.11
CA GLY A 491 51.44 -18.66 3.46
C GLY A 491 52.06 -17.80 4.56
N ASN A 492 52.82 -16.76 4.19
CA ASN A 492 53.38 -15.76 5.09
C ASN A 492 52.71 -14.39 4.85
N THR A 493 52.98 -13.41 5.71
CA THR A 493 52.43 -12.05 5.60
C THR A 493 53.29 -11.10 4.75
N ALA A 494 54.30 -11.61 4.06
CA ALA A 494 55.34 -10.83 3.40
C ALA A 494 55.29 -10.86 1.86
N THR A 495 54.50 -11.78 1.28
CA THR A 495 54.28 -11.87 -0.17
C THR A 495 52.88 -11.41 -0.55
N TRP A 496 52.76 -10.19 -1.07
CA TRP A 496 51.49 -9.53 -1.39
C TRP A 496 51.65 -8.47 -2.48
N LEU A 497 50.53 -8.14 -3.12
CA LEU A 497 50.36 -7.01 -4.03
C LEU A 497 49.12 -6.24 -3.60
N SER A 498 49.19 -4.91 -3.59
CA SER A 498 48.06 -4.06 -3.28
C SER A 498 47.92 -2.92 -4.28
N LEU A 499 46.67 -2.51 -4.44
CA LEU A 499 46.28 -1.33 -5.20
C LEU A 499 45.39 -0.47 -4.31
N GLU A 500 45.67 0.83 -4.29
CA GLU A 500 44.81 1.85 -3.68
C GLU A 500 44.39 2.87 -4.74
N VAL A 501 43.11 3.25 -4.71
CA VAL A 501 42.58 4.36 -5.50
C VAL A 501 42.96 5.67 -4.82
N VAL A 502 43.59 6.57 -5.57
CA VAL A 502 44.10 7.86 -5.07
C VAL A 502 43.41 8.99 -5.84
N GLU A 503 42.12 9.17 -5.57
CA GLU A 503 41.25 10.16 -6.24
C GLU A 503 40.85 11.33 -5.34
#